data_AF-A0A2T2T978-F1
#
_entry.id   AF-A0A2T2T978-F1
#
_cell.length_a   1.000
_cell.length_b   1.000
_cell.length_c   1.000
_cell.angle_alpha   90.00
_cell.angle_beta   90.00
_cell.angle_gamma   90.00
#
_symmetry.space_group_name_H-M   'P 1'
#
loop_
_entity.id
_entity.type
_entity.pdbx_description
1 polymer ?
#
loop_
_entity_poly.entity_id
_entity_poly.type
_entity_poly.pdbx_seq_one_letter_code
_entity_poly.pdbx_strand_id
1 'polypeptide(L)'
;DASEAQEAAATLETARTEFQEATRDLENGKEKKAGAIEDRGDLQAEIRELYERLGLEEGAEEELRDLAGQHESYEEAVGDKQEADAELSAALKQLRRQEGHAEWMEEATEETLEQRLEAAQEEAEKEEEYVQEIESIKHEIQDAREEGTLEELQARYRERRDELAEERDRDYEKAVGSVLAKLVQEETRDQGLPPVFHRARELLAEITDHRYRLTLDRENAAFRAFDHVYEKPFDLDELSSGTQVQLVLAVRIAFLETQEQGCRAPLVLDETLANSDENRARAIIDAVKTICEDGRQVLYLTAQPDEVQKWRARLDGE
;
A
#
# COMPACT_ATOMS: atom_id res chain seq x y z
N ASP A 1 163.45 5.91 -47.60
CA ASP A 1 162.12 6.54 -47.52
C ASP A 1 161.05 5.57 -47.01
N ALA A 2 161.04 5.29 -45.71
CA ALA A 2 159.98 4.51 -45.05
C ALA A 2 158.94 5.42 -44.35
N SER A 3 159.24 6.72 -44.23
CA SER A 3 158.40 7.72 -43.56
C SER A 3 157.22 8.19 -44.43
N GLU A 4 157.43 8.35 -45.75
CA GLU A 4 156.37 8.80 -46.68
C GLU A 4 155.27 7.76 -46.89
N ALA A 5 155.60 6.46 -46.79
CA ALA A 5 154.62 5.38 -46.92
C ALA A 5 153.69 5.24 -45.70
N GLN A 6 154.16 5.59 -44.49
CA GLN A 6 153.35 5.58 -43.27
C GLN A 6 152.36 6.76 -43.23
N GLU A 7 152.78 7.93 -43.70
CA GLU A 7 151.93 9.14 -43.73
C GLU A 7 150.79 8.99 -44.76
N ALA A 8 151.08 8.42 -45.94
CA ALA A 8 150.06 8.08 -46.93
C ALA A 8 149.06 7.02 -46.43
N ALA A 9 149.53 6.02 -45.68
CA ALA A 9 148.67 4.99 -45.08
C ALA A 9 147.72 5.57 -44.01
N ALA A 10 148.22 6.45 -43.14
CA ALA A 10 147.40 7.14 -42.14
C ALA A 10 146.35 8.06 -42.78
N THR A 11 146.71 8.76 -43.87
CA THR A 11 145.78 9.64 -44.60
C THR A 11 144.66 8.83 -45.27
N LEU A 12 144.99 7.66 -45.83
CA LEU A 12 144.01 6.73 -46.40
C LEU A 12 143.11 6.08 -45.33
N GLU A 13 143.63 5.84 -44.14
CA GLU A 13 142.84 5.29 -43.02
C GLU A 13 141.86 6.32 -42.46
N THR A 14 142.29 7.59 -42.33
CA THR A 14 141.40 8.71 -41.99
C THR A 14 140.32 8.90 -43.05
N ALA A 15 140.68 8.93 -44.33
CA ALA A 15 139.72 9.05 -45.43
C ALA A 15 138.73 7.87 -45.49
N ARG A 16 139.18 6.64 -45.15
CA ARG A 16 138.30 5.46 -45.05
C ARG A 16 137.30 5.63 -43.90
N THR A 17 137.75 6.16 -42.77
CA THR A 17 136.92 6.35 -41.58
C THR A 17 135.89 7.45 -41.83
N GLU A 18 136.29 8.57 -42.43
CA GLU A 18 135.39 9.65 -42.84
C GLU A 18 134.35 9.20 -43.88
N PHE A 19 134.75 8.37 -44.85
CA PHE A 19 133.81 7.78 -45.82
C PHE A 19 132.82 6.82 -45.16
N GLN A 20 133.27 6.02 -44.18
CA GLN A 20 132.40 5.13 -43.41
C GLN A 20 131.41 5.90 -42.54
N GLU A 21 131.85 6.99 -41.89
CA GLU A 21 130.96 7.88 -41.13
C GLU A 21 129.94 8.58 -42.04
N ALA A 22 130.38 9.17 -43.16
CA ALA A 22 129.49 9.83 -44.12
C ALA A 22 128.47 8.87 -44.75
N THR A 23 128.86 7.61 -45.00
CA THR A 23 127.94 6.58 -45.51
C THR A 23 126.90 6.19 -44.46
N ARG A 24 127.32 6.07 -43.18
CA ARG A 24 126.41 5.77 -42.07
C ARG A 24 125.44 6.92 -41.81
N ASP A 25 125.89 8.17 -41.89
CA ASP A 25 125.02 9.34 -41.75
C ASP A 25 124.02 9.47 -42.90
N LEU A 26 124.43 9.12 -44.13
CA LEU A 26 123.53 9.07 -45.28
C LEU A 26 122.47 7.96 -45.12
N GLU A 27 122.84 6.81 -44.57
CA GLU A 27 121.93 5.69 -44.30
C GLU A 27 120.93 6.05 -43.20
N ASN A 28 121.41 6.60 -42.07
CA ASN A 28 120.56 7.14 -41.01
C ASN A 28 119.61 8.24 -41.53
N GLY A 29 120.08 9.12 -42.42
CA GLY A 29 119.27 10.16 -43.04
C GLY A 29 118.19 9.60 -43.96
N LYS A 30 118.48 8.51 -44.69
CA LYS A 30 117.50 7.81 -45.53
C LYS A 30 116.43 7.11 -44.69
N GLU A 31 116.81 6.45 -43.60
CA GLU A 31 115.85 5.82 -42.67
C GLU A 31 114.93 6.85 -42.02
N LYS A 32 115.47 7.97 -41.51
CA LYS A 32 114.65 9.06 -40.96
C LYS A 32 113.67 9.63 -41.98
N LYS A 33 114.10 9.78 -43.24
CA LYS A 33 113.23 10.24 -44.32
C LYS A 33 112.13 9.21 -44.62
N ALA A 34 112.45 7.92 -44.61
CA ALA A 34 111.47 6.87 -44.83
C ALA A 34 110.41 6.85 -43.72
N GLY A 35 110.83 6.91 -42.44
CA GLY A 35 109.91 7.01 -41.30
C GLY A 35 108.99 8.24 -41.40
N ALA A 36 109.54 9.42 -41.72
CA ALA A 36 108.72 10.62 -41.88
C ALA A 36 107.71 10.56 -43.05
N ILE A 37 107.95 9.71 -44.07
CA ILE A 37 107.00 9.49 -45.17
C ILE A 37 105.87 8.55 -44.73
N GLU A 38 106.20 7.53 -43.95
CA GLU A 38 105.24 6.59 -43.35
C GLU A 38 104.33 7.31 -42.36
N ASP A 39 104.91 8.05 -41.39
CA ASP A 39 104.16 8.86 -40.41
C ASP A 39 103.18 9.83 -41.10
N ARG A 40 103.61 10.45 -42.21
CA ARG A 40 102.74 11.35 -42.99
C ARG A 40 101.59 10.60 -43.66
N GLY A 41 101.85 9.38 -44.15
CA GLY A 41 100.83 8.53 -44.75
C GLY A 41 99.76 8.13 -43.74
N ASP A 42 100.18 7.75 -42.53
CA ASP A 42 99.29 7.36 -41.43
C ASP A 42 98.43 8.56 -40.97
N LEU A 43 99.04 9.72 -40.75
CA LEU A 43 98.31 10.94 -40.39
C LEU A 43 97.31 11.39 -41.48
N GLN A 44 97.65 11.21 -42.76
CA GLN A 44 96.70 11.50 -43.85
C GLN A 44 95.53 10.52 -43.87
N ALA A 45 95.75 9.25 -43.50
CA ALA A 45 94.68 8.27 -43.37
C ALA A 45 93.75 8.60 -42.20
N GLU A 46 94.30 8.99 -41.04
CA GLU A 46 93.51 9.43 -39.87
C GLU A 46 92.65 10.66 -40.17
N ILE A 47 93.22 11.65 -40.87
CA ILE A 47 92.46 12.83 -41.31
C ILE A 47 91.31 12.42 -42.22
N ARG A 48 91.55 11.54 -43.20
CA ARG A 48 90.49 11.08 -44.11
C ARG A 48 89.36 10.35 -43.35
N GLU A 49 89.69 9.49 -42.40
CA GLU A 49 88.71 8.78 -41.58
C GLU A 49 87.85 9.75 -40.74
N LEU A 50 88.45 10.82 -40.20
CA LEU A 50 87.74 11.86 -39.47
C LEU A 50 86.69 12.55 -40.35
N TYR A 51 87.07 12.96 -41.56
CA TYR A 51 86.16 13.61 -42.51
C TYR A 51 85.04 12.66 -42.96
N GLU A 52 85.35 11.39 -43.24
CA GLU A 52 84.35 10.38 -43.60
C GLU A 52 83.34 10.13 -42.47
N ARG A 53 83.80 10.04 -41.22
CA ARG A 53 82.92 9.86 -40.05
C ARG A 53 81.95 11.04 -39.84
N LEU A 54 82.39 12.25 -40.19
CA LEU A 54 81.58 13.46 -40.09
C LEU A 54 80.71 13.71 -41.34
N GLY A 55 80.85 12.88 -42.39
CA GLY A 55 80.14 13.05 -43.65
C GLY A 55 80.58 14.27 -44.46
N LEU A 56 81.83 14.73 -44.26
CA LEU A 56 82.42 15.91 -44.87
C LEU A 56 83.38 15.56 -46.02
N GLU A 57 83.56 16.45 -46.99
CA GLU A 57 84.57 16.29 -48.04
C GLU A 57 86.01 16.53 -47.51
N GLU A 58 87.00 15.75 -47.98
CA GLU A 58 88.40 15.86 -47.56
C GLU A 58 88.96 17.27 -47.91
N GLY A 59 89.27 18.07 -46.88
CA GLY A 59 89.75 19.46 -47.03
C GLY A 59 88.71 20.56 -46.78
N ALA A 60 87.47 20.19 -46.42
CA ALA A 60 86.43 21.15 -45.99
C ALA A 60 86.70 21.69 -44.57
N GLU A 61 87.76 22.49 -44.40
CA GLU A 61 88.17 23.04 -43.10
C GLU A 61 87.15 24.03 -42.52
N GLU A 62 86.42 24.76 -43.39
CA GLU A 62 85.40 25.74 -42.99
C GLU A 62 84.18 25.05 -42.35
N GLU A 63 83.65 24.00 -42.98
CA GLU A 63 82.53 23.21 -42.45
C GLU A 63 82.90 22.47 -41.15
N LEU A 64 84.14 21.97 -41.04
CA LEU A 64 84.65 21.38 -39.81
C LEU A 64 84.74 22.41 -38.68
N ARG A 65 85.17 23.65 -39.00
CA ARG A 65 85.24 24.74 -38.02
C ARG A 65 83.85 25.20 -37.58
N ASP A 66 82.87 25.22 -38.48
CA ASP A 66 81.48 25.54 -38.16
C ASP A 66 80.84 24.47 -37.25
N LEU A 67 81.04 23.18 -37.55
CA LEU A 67 80.60 22.09 -36.68
C LEU A 67 81.28 22.12 -35.31
N ALA A 68 82.58 22.40 -35.27
CA ALA A 68 83.31 22.57 -34.02
C ALA A 68 82.80 23.79 -33.22
N GLY A 69 82.40 24.86 -33.90
CA GLY A 69 81.78 26.03 -33.28
C GLY A 69 80.38 25.76 -32.71
N GLN A 70 79.63 24.82 -33.29
CA GLN A 70 78.31 24.41 -32.81
C GLN A 70 78.35 23.35 -31.69
N HIS A 71 79.53 22.78 -31.40
CA HIS A 71 79.68 21.73 -30.39
C HIS A 71 79.18 22.16 -29.02
N GLU A 72 79.52 23.38 -28.57
CA GLU A 72 79.10 23.90 -27.26
C GLU A 72 77.57 24.02 -27.18
N SER A 73 76.93 24.57 -28.21
CA SER A 73 75.46 24.67 -28.29
C SER A 73 74.77 23.31 -28.38
N TYR A 74 75.41 22.33 -29.02
CA TYR A 74 74.89 20.97 -29.11
C TYR A 74 74.98 20.26 -27.76
N GLU A 75 76.11 20.39 -27.06
CA GLU A 75 76.28 19.85 -25.70
C GLU A 75 75.30 20.49 -24.71
N GLU A 76 75.07 21.80 -24.81
CA GLU A 76 74.05 22.51 -24.01
C GLU A 76 72.65 21.97 -24.30
N ALA A 77 72.23 21.90 -25.57
CA ALA A 77 70.92 21.36 -25.95
C ALA A 77 70.73 19.87 -25.58
N VAL A 78 71.79 19.07 -25.63
CA VAL A 78 71.77 17.67 -25.16
C VAL A 78 71.66 17.62 -23.64
N GLY A 79 72.34 18.51 -22.92
CA GLY A 79 72.23 18.67 -21.47
C GLY A 79 70.80 19.05 -21.06
N ASP A 80 70.24 20.10 -21.66
CA ASP A 80 68.88 20.57 -21.41
C ASP A 80 67.84 19.48 -21.68
N LYS A 81 68.01 18.73 -22.79
CA LYS A 81 67.14 17.58 -23.08
C LYS A 81 67.25 16.51 -22.01
N GLN A 82 68.46 16.15 -21.59
CA GLN A 82 68.66 15.14 -20.55
C GLN A 82 68.07 15.56 -19.21
N GLU A 83 68.17 16.84 -18.86
CA GLU A 83 67.56 17.41 -17.66
C GLU A 83 66.03 17.37 -17.75
N ALA A 84 65.45 17.83 -18.86
CA ALA A 84 64.00 17.77 -19.09
C ALA A 84 63.46 16.33 -19.10
N ASP A 85 64.17 15.38 -19.72
CA ASP A 85 63.80 13.95 -19.71
C ASP A 85 63.89 13.38 -18.28
N ALA A 86 64.89 13.77 -17.49
CA ALA A 86 65.03 13.36 -16.10
C ALA A 86 63.89 13.91 -15.23
N GLU A 87 63.56 15.19 -15.38
CA GLU A 87 62.44 15.85 -14.69
C GLU A 87 61.10 15.20 -15.04
N LEU A 88 60.82 14.98 -16.33
CA LEU A 88 59.61 14.30 -16.79
C LEU A 88 59.52 12.88 -16.21
N SER A 89 60.63 12.13 -16.21
CA SER A 89 60.66 10.78 -15.65
C SER A 89 60.41 10.77 -14.13
N ALA A 90 60.89 11.79 -13.42
CA ALA A 90 60.69 11.95 -11.98
C ALA A 90 59.23 12.31 -11.67
N ALA A 91 58.64 13.23 -12.43
CA ALA A 91 57.24 13.62 -12.33
C ALA A 91 56.29 12.43 -12.60
N LEU A 92 56.52 11.66 -13.67
CA LEU A 92 55.72 10.46 -13.97
C LEU A 92 55.85 9.39 -12.89
N LYS A 93 57.04 9.18 -12.32
CA LYS A 93 57.22 8.27 -11.17
C LYS A 93 56.44 8.72 -9.94
N GLN A 94 56.35 10.02 -9.68
CA GLN A 94 55.55 10.55 -8.57
C GLN A 94 54.06 10.37 -8.85
N LEU A 95 53.59 10.67 -10.06
CA LEU A 95 52.20 10.48 -10.46
C LEU A 95 51.75 9.02 -10.33
N ARG A 96 52.58 8.06 -10.78
CA ARG A 96 52.32 6.62 -10.67
C ARG A 96 52.24 6.10 -9.23
N ARG A 97 52.79 6.85 -8.26
CA ARG A 97 52.75 6.49 -6.83
C ARG A 97 51.49 7.00 -6.12
N GLN A 98 50.72 7.90 -6.73
CA GLN A 98 49.50 8.41 -6.13
C GLN A 98 48.40 7.34 -6.14
N GLU A 99 47.63 7.26 -5.05
CA GLU A 99 46.45 6.42 -5.00
C GLU A 99 45.40 6.98 -5.98
N GLY A 100 44.85 6.10 -6.84
CA GLY A 100 43.96 6.51 -7.93
C GLY A 100 44.66 6.79 -9.27
N HIS A 101 45.97 6.52 -9.38
CA HIS A 101 46.67 6.60 -10.67
C HIS A 101 46.02 5.72 -11.75
N ALA A 102 45.91 6.27 -12.96
CA ALA A 102 45.39 5.60 -14.14
C ALA A 102 46.18 6.09 -15.37
N GLU A 103 46.42 5.17 -16.31
CA GLU A 103 47.31 5.38 -17.46
C GLU A 103 46.94 6.60 -18.32
N TRP A 104 45.64 6.92 -18.42
CA TRP A 104 45.15 8.08 -19.18
C TRP A 104 45.63 9.43 -18.62
N MET A 105 46.06 9.49 -17.35
CA MET A 105 46.53 10.73 -16.72
C MET A 105 47.91 11.17 -17.20
N GLU A 106 48.71 10.28 -17.77
CA GLU A 106 50.03 10.62 -18.32
C GLU A 106 49.94 11.36 -19.66
N GLU A 107 48.80 11.21 -20.35
CA GLU A 107 48.51 11.82 -21.65
C GLU A 107 47.41 12.89 -21.57
N ALA A 108 46.85 13.13 -20.38
CA ALA A 108 45.77 14.07 -20.17
C ALA A 108 46.25 15.52 -20.28
N THR A 109 45.42 16.36 -20.89
CA THR A 109 45.61 17.82 -20.86
C THR A 109 44.99 18.42 -19.60
N GLU A 110 45.47 19.60 -19.20
CA GLU A 110 44.92 20.39 -18.09
C GLU A 110 43.40 20.59 -18.24
N GLU A 111 42.95 20.98 -19.43
CA GLU A 111 41.52 21.15 -19.75
C GLU A 111 40.69 19.87 -19.52
N THR A 112 41.24 18.70 -19.86
CA THR A 112 40.54 17.41 -19.65
C THR A 112 40.44 17.08 -18.16
N LEU A 113 41.45 17.44 -17.37
CA LEU A 113 41.46 17.24 -15.92
C LEU A 113 40.48 18.20 -15.22
N GLU A 114 40.41 19.45 -15.65
CA GLU A 114 39.45 20.44 -15.14
C GLU A 114 38.00 20.01 -15.39
N GLN A 115 37.67 19.58 -16.62
CA GLN A 115 36.33 19.09 -16.95
C GLN A 115 35.91 17.87 -16.12
N ARG A 116 36.87 16.97 -15.85
CA ARG A 116 36.61 15.79 -15.01
C ARG A 116 36.46 16.14 -13.54
N LEU A 117 37.21 17.13 -13.06
CA LEU A 117 37.08 17.65 -11.71
C LEU A 117 35.70 18.30 -11.52
N GLU A 118 35.28 19.14 -12.46
CA GLU A 118 33.97 19.80 -12.44
C GLU A 118 32.84 18.75 -12.45
N ALA A 119 32.91 17.76 -13.35
CA ALA A 119 31.93 16.68 -13.40
C ALA A 119 31.89 15.84 -12.11
N ALA A 120 33.05 15.58 -11.48
CA ALA A 120 33.12 14.85 -10.22
C ALA A 120 32.58 15.69 -9.04
N GLN A 121 32.78 17.01 -9.06
CA GLN A 121 32.24 17.94 -8.07
C GLN A 121 30.71 18.03 -8.19
N GLU A 122 30.17 18.18 -9.39
CA GLU A 122 28.71 18.17 -9.59
C GLU A 122 28.06 16.86 -9.14
N GLU A 123 28.73 15.73 -9.35
CA GLU A 123 28.21 14.43 -8.91
C GLU A 123 28.25 14.30 -7.38
N ALA A 124 29.31 14.79 -6.73
CA ALA A 124 29.41 14.82 -5.28
C ALA A 124 28.34 15.74 -4.65
N GLU A 125 28.06 16.89 -5.25
CA GLU A 125 26.97 17.79 -4.81
C GLU A 125 25.61 17.11 -4.90
N LYS A 126 25.32 16.39 -6.00
CA LYS A 126 24.07 15.61 -6.13
C LYS A 126 23.98 14.50 -5.08
N GLU A 127 25.09 13.83 -4.78
CA GLU A 127 25.11 12.79 -3.75
C GLU A 127 24.75 13.38 -2.38
N GLU A 128 25.31 14.55 -2.03
CA GLU A 128 24.96 15.25 -0.79
C GLU A 128 23.47 15.64 -0.75
N GLU A 129 22.91 16.15 -1.85
CA GLU A 129 21.47 16.44 -1.96
C GLU A 129 20.62 15.19 -1.74
N TYR A 130 20.95 14.06 -2.39
CA TYR A 130 20.22 12.80 -2.21
C TYR A 130 20.31 12.26 -0.78
N VAL A 131 21.46 12.39 -0.13
CA VAL A 131 21.62 12.00 1.27
C VAL A 131 20.69 12.82 2.17
N GLN A 132 20.63 14.14 1.97
CA GLN A 132 19.72 15.01 2.72
C GLN A 132 18.24 14.67 2.45
N GLU A 133 17.88 14.40 1.20
CA GLU A 133 16.51 14.02 0.84
C GLU A 133 16.11 12.68 1.49
N ILE A 134 17.00 11.70 1.50
CA ILE A 134 16.78 10.41 2.16
C ILE A 134 16.57 10.59 3.66
N GLU A 135 17.36 11.45 4.32
CA GLU A 135 17.19 11.75 5.74
C GLU A 135 15.87 12.45 6.04
N SER A 136 15.46 13.41 5.20
CA SER A 136 14.16 14.08 5.31
C SER A 136 13.00 13.10 5.17
N ILE A 137 13.02 12.25 4.13
CA ILE A 137 11.98 11.24 3.90
C ILE A 137 11.92 10.23 5.05
N LYS A 138 13.08 9.81 5.60
CA LYS A 138 13.10 8.92 6.76
C LYS A 138 12.46 9.58 7.99
N HIS A 139 12.73 10.86 8.23
CA HIS A 139 12.09 11.62 9.29
C HIS A 139 10.59 11.73 9.08
N GLU A 140 10.13 12.10 7.89
CA GLU A 140 8.69 12.17 7.57
C GLU A 140 7.98 10.81 7.77
N ILE A 141 8.63 9.70 7.38
CA ILE A 141 8.10 8.35 7.61
C ILE A 141 8.05 8.03 9.12
N GLN A 142 9.06 8.42 9.88
CA GLN A 142 9.09 8.20 11.32
C GLN A 142 8.01 9.03 12.02
N ASP A 143 7.90 10.32 11.69
CA ASP A 143 6.87 11.21 12.25
C ASP A 143 5.47 10.69 11.91
N ALA A 144 5.22 10.24 10.68
CA ALA A 144 3.94 9.65 10.29
C ALA A 144 3.63 8.33 11.03
N ARG A 145 4.65 7.59 11.47
CA ARG A 145 4.49 6.38 12.31
C ARG A 145 4.31 6.72 13.78
N GLU A 146 5.03 7.72 14.29
CA GLU A 146 4.97 8.16 15.69
C GLU A 146 3.77 9.01 16.01
N GLU A 147 3.17 9.69 15.01
CA GLU A 147 1.88 10.40 15.15
C GLU A 147 0.74 9.45 15.55
N GLY A 148 0.97 8.14 15.70
CA GLY A 148 0.10 7.22 16.42
C GLY A 148 -1.24 6.97 15.75
N THR A 149 -1.48 7.61 14.60
CA THR A 149 -2.79 7.67 13.97
C THR A 149 -3.28 6.29 13.61
N LEU A 150 -2.45 5.40 13.07
CA LEU A 150 -2.92 4.11 12.60
C LEU A 150 -3.25 3.16 13.77
N GLU A 151 -2.35 2.97 14.72
CA GLU A 151 -2.54 2.09 15.87
C GLU A 151 -3.69 2.59 16.76
N GLU A 152 -3.78 3.91 17.01
CA GLU A 152 -4.87 4.51 17.77
C GLU A 152 -6.21 4.40 17.02
N LEU A 153 -6.24 4.65 15.70
CA LEU A 153 -7.45 4.48 14.90
C LEU A 153 -7.88 3.01 14.87
N GLN A 154 -6.94 2.05 14.80
CA GLN A 154 -7.26 0.63 14.87
C GLN A 154 -7.81 0.23 16.24
N ALA A 155 -7.23 0.74 17.33
CA ALA A 155 -7.73 0.51 18.69
C ALA A 155 -9.15 1.07 18.85
N ARG A 156 -9.38 2.31 18.42
CA ARG A 156 -10.68 2.98 18.46
C ARG A 156 -11.72 2.28 17.59
N TYR A 157 -11.32 1.78 16.42
CA TYR A 157 -12.19 0.98 15.56
C TYR A 157 -12.64 -0.31 16.26
N ARG A 158 -11.73 -1.04 16.91
CA ARG A 158 -12.07 -2.27 17.67
C ARG A 158 -13.03 -1.96 18.81
N GLU A 159 -12.75 -0.92 19.60
CA GLU A 159 -13.62 -0.47 20.69
C GLU A 159 -15.04 -0.18 20.19
N ARG A 160 -15.18 0.62 19.13
CA ARG A 160 -16.51 0.94 18.54
C ARG A 160 -17.23 -0.27 17.99
N ARG A 161 -16.52 -1.22 17.40
CA ARG A 161 -17.10 -2.46 16.89
C ARG A 161 -17.64 -3.32 18.04
N ASP A 162 -16.91 -3.39 19.14
CA ASP A 162 -17.29 -4.19 20.29
C ASP A 162 -18.48 -3.54 21.04
N GLU A 163 -18.50 -2.20 21.19
CA GLU A 163 -19.67 -1.44 21.69
C GLU A 163 -20.94 -1.72 20.86
N LEU A 164 -20.82 -1.72 19.53
CA LEU A 164 -21.94 -1.99 18.64
C LEU A 164 -22.46 -3.42 18.78
N ALA A 165 -21.56 -4.40 19.00
CA ALA A 165 -21.95 -5.78 19.23
C ALA A 165 -22.75 -5.92 20.55
N GLU A 166 -22.32 -5.25 21.62
CA GLU A 166 -23.03 -5.24 22.90
C GLU A 166 -24.39 -4.54 22.83
N GLU A 167 -24.52 -3.46 22.05
CA GLU A 167 -25.80 -2.80 21.82
C GLU A 167 -26.76 -3.70 21.04
N ARG A 168 -26.27 -4.34 19.97
CA ARG A 168 -27.03 -5.32 19.19
C ARG A 168 -27.56 -6.45 20.06
N ASP A 169 -26.71 -7.02 20.92
CA ASP A 169 -27.10 -8.15 21.77
C ASP A 169 -28.15 -7.75 22.81
N ARG A 170 -28.01 -6.57 23.43
CA ARG A 170 -29.04 -6.00 24.31
C ARG A 170 -30.38 -5.79 23.59
N ASP A 171 -30.35 -5.34 22.35
CA ASP A 171 -31.58 -5.12 21.58
C ASP A 171 -32.24 -6.43 21.16
N TYR A 172 -31.47 -7.46 20.81
CA TYR A 172 -32.01 -8.80 20.61
C TYR A 172 -32.65 -9.36 21.89
N GLU A 173 -32.00 -9.22 23.05
CA GLU A 173 -32.56 -9.65 24.33
C GLU A 173 -33.90 -8.95 24.64
N LYS A 174 -33.98 -7.63 24.45
CA LYS A 174 -35.23 -6.87 24.61
C LYS A 174 -36.31 -7.33 23.62
N ALA A 175 -35.94 -7.52 22.36
CA ALA A 175 -36.88 -7.93 21.32
C ALA A 175 -37.45 -9.32 21.64
N VAL A 176 -36.60 -10.29 21.94
CA VAL A 176 -37.00 -11.65 22.33
C VAL A 176 -37.83 -11.62 23.61
N GLY A 177 -37.39 -10.89 24.63
CA GLY A 177 -38.11 -10.72 25.88
C GLY A 177 -39.51 -10.15 25.68
N SER A 178 -39.67 -9.16 24.79
CA SER A 178 -40.97 -8.57 24.48
C SER A 178 -41.91 -9.54 23.77
N VAL A 179 -41.40 -10.36 22.85
CA VAL A 179 -42.17 -11.38 22.13
C VAL A 179 -42.61 -12.48 23.08
N LEU A 180 -41.69 -12.99 23.91
CA LEU A 180 -41.99 -14.01 24.92
C LEU A 180 -43.00 -13.50 25.96
N ALA A 181 -42.84 -12.26 26.44
CA ALA A 181 -43.78 -11.66 27.39
C ALA A 181 -45.19 -11.55 26.81
N LYS A 182 -45.32 -11.12 25.55
CA LYS A 182 -46.61 -11.08 24.85
C LYS A 182 -47.24 -12.46 24.71
N LEU A 183 -46.45 -13.45 24.28
CA LEU A 183 -46.93 -14.83 24.14
C LEU A 183 -47.42 -15.41 25.47
N VAL A 184 -46.64 -15.27 26.54
CA VAL A 184 -47.01 -15.72 27.89
C VAL A 184 -48.26 -14.99 28.37
N GLN A 185 -48.35 -13.68 28.13
CA GLN A 185 -49.52 -12.90 28.50
C GLN A 185 -50.77 -13.39 27.75
N GLU A 186 -50.68 -13.67 26.45
CA GLU A 186 -51.79 -14.19 25.65
C GLU A 186 -52.23 -15.58 26.11
N GLU A 187 -51.31 -16.53 26.29
CA GLU A 187 -51.64 -17.88 26.77
C GLU A 187 -52.23 -17.85 28.18
N THR A 188 -51.69 -17.01 29.07
CA THR A 188 -52.13 -16.97 30.47
C THR A 188 -53.42 -16.15 30.66
N ARG A 189 -53.76 -15.24 29.74
CA ARG A 189 -54.95 -14.35 29.85
C ARG A 189 -56.26 -15.12 29.84
N ASP A 190 -56.28 -16.26 29.16
CA ASP A 190 -57.46 -17.10 29.00
C ASP A 190 -57.39 -18.40 29.83
N GLN A 191 -56.19 -18.77 30.33
CA GLN A 191 -56.04 -19.86 31.29
C GLN A 191 -56.86 -19.60 32.57
N GLY A 192 -57.75 -20.55 32.89
CA GLY A 192 -58.59 -20.54 34.09
C GLY A 192 -60.01 -19.98 33.90
N LEU A 193 -60.35 -19.45 32.71
CA LEU A 193 -61.73 -19.04 32.43
C LEU A 193 -62.61 -20.27 32.17
N PRO A 194 -63.87 -20.30 32.68
CA PRO A 194 -64.78 -21.40 32.42
C PRO A 194 -65.06 -21.57 30.93
N PRO A 195 -65.31 -22.80 30.42
CA PRO A 195 -65.71 -23.04 29.03
C PRO A 195 -66.91 -22.20 28.58
N VAL A 196 -67.84 -21.92 29.49
CA VAL A 196 -68.99 -21.04 29.28
C VAL A 196 -68.56 -19.64 28.83
N PHE A 197 -67.47 -19.11 29.39
CA PHE A 197 -67.00 -17.77 29.06
C PHE A 197 -66.44 -17.70 27.63
N HIS A 198 -65.62 -18.68 27.23
CA HIS A 198 -65.13 -18.79 25.85
C HIS A 198 -66.28 -18.87 24.86
N ARG A 199 -67.28 -19.72 25.17
CA ARG A 199 -68.43 -19.87 24.29
C ARG A 199 -69.32 -18.62 24.25
N ALA A 200 -69.51 -17.93 25.37
CA ALA A 200 -70.25 -16.68 25.41
C ALA A 200 -69.54 -15.56 24.61
N ARG A 201 -68.20 -15.55 24.62
CA ARG A 201 -67.38 -14.63 23.81
C ARG A 201 -67.58 -14.88 22.31
N GLU A 202 -67.56 -16.13 21.88
CA GLU A 202 -67.81 -16.53 20.49
C GLU A 202 -69.22 -16.13 20.05
N LEU A 203 -70.24 -16.54 20.80
CA LEU A 203 -71.64 -16.25 20.50
C LEU A 203 -71.92 -14.73 20.46
N LEU A 204 -71.35 -13.95 21.38
CA LEU A 204 -71.49 -12.50 21.35
C LEU A 204 -70.86 -11.90 20.10
N ALA A 205 -69.68 -12.39 19.69
CA ALA A 205 -69.04 -11.92 18.47
C ALA A 205 -69.89 -12.23 17.25
N GLU A 206 -70.41 -13.46 17.13
CA GLU A 206 -71.29 -13.85 16.02
C GLU A 206 -72.59 -13.02 15.99
N ILE A 207 -73.30 -12.92 17.12
CA ILE A 207 -74.58 -12.19 17.25
C ILE A 207 -74.42 -10.68 16.94
N THR A 208 -73.22 -10.13 17.15
CA THR A 208 -72.93 -8.70 16.95
C THR A 208 -72.15 -8.42 15.66
N ASP A 209 -72.06 -9.38 14.74
CA ASP A 209 -71.29 -9.27 13.49
C ASP A 209 -69.84 -8.82 13.74
N HIS A 210 -69.21 -9.49 14.71
CA HIS A 210 -67.86 -9.25 15.22
C HIS A 210 -67.58 -7.82 15.74
N ARG A 211 -68.62 -7.02 16.00
CA ARG A 211 -68.43 -5.69 16.60
C ARG A 211 -67.97 -5.77 18.05
N TYR A 212 -68.57 -6.66 18.85
CA TYR A 212 -68.24 -6.75 20.28
C TYR A 212 -67.53 -8.05 20.63
N ARG A 213 -66.55 -7.96 21.52
CA ARG A 213 -65.87 -9.12 22.11
C ARG A 213 -65.97 -9.09 23.63
N LEU A 214 -66.41 -10.20 24.23
CA LEU A 214 -66.44 -10.34 25.68
C LEU A 214 -65.02 -10.54 26.23
N THR A 215 -64.64 -9.69 27.17
CA THR A 215 -63.32 -9.66 27.81
C THR A 215 -63.45 -9.66 29.32
N LEU A 216 -62.39 -10.06 30.01
CA LEU A 216 -62.28 -9.95 31.46
C LEU A 216 -61.20 -8.91 31.78
N ASP A 217 -61.60 -7.87 32.50
CA ASP A 217 -60.67 -6.98 33.18
C ASP A 217 -60.17 -7.68 34.45
N ARG A 218 -58.90 -8.09 34.44
CA ARG A 218 -58.29 -8.80 35.57
C ARG A 218 -57.94 -7.88 36.73
N GLU A 219 -57.76 -6.57 36.50
CA GLU A 219 -57.44 -5.62 37.57
C GLU A 219 -58.67 -5.40 38.45
N ASN A 220 -59.84 -5.27 37.81
CA ASN A 220 -61.11 -5.02 38.49
C ASN A 220 -61.97 -6.30 38.67
N ALA A 221 -61.48 -7.45 38.22
CA ALA A 221 -62.20 -8.73 38.16
C ALA A 221 -63.62 -8.60 37.55
N ALA A 222 -63.76 -7.76 36.52
CA ALA A 222 -65.03 -7.36 35.93
C ALA A 222 -65.11 -7.75 34.45
N PHE A 223 -66.28 -8.19 34.00
CA PHE A 223 -66.51 -8.45 32.58
C PHE A 223 -66.72 -7.14 31.83
N ARG A 224 -66.11 -7.05 30.64
CA ARG A 224 -66.19 -5.88 29.76
C ARG A 224 -66.44 -6.31 28.32
N ALA A 225 -67.11 -5.46 27.56
CA ALA A 225 -67.27 -5.67 26.13
C ALA A 225 -66.32 -4.73 25.38
N PHE A 226 -65.40 -5.29 24.60
CA PHE A 226 -64.53 -4.52 23.73
C PHE A 226 -65.26 -4.23 22.42
N ASP A 227 -65.43 -2.94 22.08
CA ASP A 227 -66.03 -2.51 20.81
C ASP A 227 -64.92 -2.34 19.76
N HIS A 228 -64.96 -3.13 18.70
CA HIS A 228 -64.01 -3.08 17.59
C HIS A 228 -64.15 -1.82 16.72
N VAL A 229 -65.26 -1.09 16.80
CA VAL A 229 -65.46 0.17 16.06
C VAL A 229 -64.78 1.35 16.76
N TYR A 230 -64.89 1.42 18.09
CA TYR A 230 -64.28 2.50 18.89
C TYR A 230 -62.92 2.12 19.48
N GLU A 231 -62.47 0.89 19.25
CA GLU A 231 -61.20 0.31 19.76
C GLU A 231 -61.01 0.48 21.28
N LYS A 232 -62.10 0.39 22.05
CA LYS A 232 -62.06 0.56 23.51
C LYS A 232 -62.99 -0.41 24.25
N PRO A 233 -62.65 -0.78 25.49
CA PRO A 233 -63.55 -1.53 26.36
C PRO A 233 -64.65 -0.63 26.93
N PHE A 234 -65.83 -1.20 27.07
CA PHE A 234 -66.98 -0.63 27.78
C PHE A 234 -67.36 -1.53 28.95
N ASP A 235 -67.79 -0.91 30.05
CA ASP A 235 -68.46 -1.64 31.12
C ASP A 235 -69.84 -2.12 30.63
N LEU A 236 -70.35 -3.21 31.20
CA LEU A 236 -71.57 -3.85 30.68
C LEU A 236 -72.81 -2.97 30.80
N ASP A 237 -72.83 -2.06 31.77
CA ASP A 237 -73.88 -1.07 31.99
C ASP A 237 -73.81 0.13 31.02
N GLU A 238 -72.66 0.36 30.38
CA GLU A 238 -72.49 1.38 29.33
C GLU A 238 -72.97 0.91 27.95
N LEU A 239 -73.24 -0.39 27.80
CA LEU A 239 -73.73 -0.96 26.55
C LEU A 239 -75.16 -0.50 26.25
N SER A 240 -75.45 -0.37 24.95
CA SER A 240 -76.83 -0.10 24.52
C SER A 240 -77.77 -1.17 25.04
N SER A 241 -79.03 -0.81 25.26
CA SER A 241 -80.04 -1.74 25.76
C SER A 241 -80.19 -3.00 24.90
N GLY A 242 -80.07 -2.89 23.57
CA GLY A 242 -80.08 -4.03 22.66
C GLY A 242 -78.84 -4.91 22.80
N THR A 243 -77.65 -4.31 22.91
CA THR A 243 -76.39 -5.04 23.07
C THR A 243 -76.32 -5.76 24.43
N GLN A 244 -76.85 -5.18 25.50
CA GLN A 244 -76.97 -5.85 26.80
C GLN A 244 -77.80 -7.13 26.70
N VAL A 245 -78.92 -7.08 25.97
CA VAL A 245 -79.77 -8.26 25.77
C VAL A 245 -79.06 -9.32 24.93
N GLN A 246 -78.36 -8.94 23.86
CA GLN A 246 -77.54 -9.85 23.06
C GLN A 246 -76.48 -10.56 23.90
N LEU A 247 -75.78 -9.83 24.78
CA LEU A 247 -74.82 -10.40 25.73
C LEU A 247 -75.46 -11.40 26.69
N VAL A 248 -76.59 -11.04 27.31
CA VAL A 248 -77.29 -11.95 28.22
C VAL A 248 -77.74 -13.22 27.49
N LEU A 249 -78.22 -13.09 26.26
CA LEU A 249 -78.62 -14.23 25.43
C LEU A 249 -77.41 -15.11 25.08
N ALA A 250 -76.29 -14.52 24.65
CA ALA A 250 -75.05 -15.24 24.36
C ALA A 250 -74.54 -16.04 25.58
N VAL A 251 -74.56 -15.43 26.77
CA VAL A 251 -74.16 -16.12 28.02
C VAL A 251 -75.11 -17.26 28.37
N ARG A 252 -76.43 -17.06 28.24
CA ARG A 252 -77.43 -18.10 28.53
C ARG A 252 -77.28 -19.29 27.59
N ILE A 253 -77.06 -19.04 26.32
CA ILE A 253 -76.88 -20.11 25.32
C ILE A 253 -75.55 -20.81 25.51
N ALA A 254 -74.47 -20.06 25.79
CA ALA A 254 -73.19 -20.66 26.15
C ALA A 254 -73.33 -21.63 27.33
N PHE A 255 -74.09 -21.23 28.37
CA PHE A 255 -74.36 -22.09 29.51
C PHE A 255 -75.16 -23.35 29.12
N LEU A 256 -76.20 -23.20 28.29
CA LEU A 256 -76.97 -24.34 27.77
C LEU A 256 -76.08 -25.29 26.97
N GLU A 257 -75.28 -24.79 26.04
CA GLU A 257 -74.40 -25.58 25.17
C GLU A 257 -73.34 -26.34 25.95
N THR A 258 -72.80 -25.75 27.02
CA THR A 258 -71.85 -26.48 27.88
C THR A 258 -72.47 -27.64 28.66
N GLN A 259 -73.80 -27.68 28.82
CA GLN A 259 -74.52 -28.76 29.50
C GLN A 259 -75.10 -29.81 28.53
N GLU A 260 -75.24 -29.46 27.26
CA GLU A 260 -75.76 -30.37 26.23
C GLU A 260 -74.71 -31.42 25.84
N GLN A 261 -74.85 -32.64 26.37
CA GLN A 261 -73.98 -33.78 26.05
C GLN A 261 -74.42 -34.47 24.75
N GLY A 262 -74.25 -33.79 23.62
CA GLY A 262 -74.45 -34.37 22.28
C GLY A 262 -75.89 -34.32 21.72
N CYS A 263 -76.84 -33.74 22.45
CA CYS A 263 -78.19 -33.46 21.96
C CYS A 263 -78.51 -31.97 22.14
N ARG A 264 -78.72 -31.24 21.03
CA ARG A 264 -79.12 -29.83 21.05
C ARG A 264 -80.63 -29.71 21.24
N ALA A 265 -81.09 -29.22 22.38
CA ALA A 265 -82.51 -29.05 22.64
C ALA A 265 -83.06 -27.82 21.86
N PRO A 266 -84.31 -27.88 21.37
CA PRO A 266 -84.95 -26.71 20.80
C PRO A 266 -85.14 -25.63 21.87
N LEU A 267 -84.90 -24.37 21.52
CA LEU A 267 -85.17 -23.24 22.42
C LEU A 267 -86.62 -22.81 22.28
N VAL A 268 -87.31 -22.62 23.40
CA VAL A 268 -88.64 -22.02 23.42
C VAL A 268 -88.53 -20.61 23.98
N LEU A 269 -88.88 -19.63 23.18
CA LEU A 269 -88.90 -18.21 23.54
C LEU A 269 -90.37 -17.80 23.70
N ASP A 270 -90.80 -17.54 24.94
CA ASP A 270 -92.17 -17.16 25.26
C ASP A 270 -92.25 -15.65 25.49
N GLU A 271 -92.88 -14.93 24.57
CA GLU A 271 -93.08 -13.47 24.60
C GLU A 271 -91.81 -12.66 24.91
N THR A 272 -90.65 -13.08 24.40
CA THR A 272 -89.36 -12.46 24.79
C THR A 272 -89.15 -11.07 24.20
N LEU A 273 -90.01 -10.62 23.27
CA LEU A 273 -90.02 -9.26 22.73
C LEU A 273 -91.00 -8.34 23.51
N ALA A 274 -91.79 -8.86 24.44
CA ALA A 274 -92.79 -8.08 25.16
C ALA A 274 -92.09 -7.01 26.01
N ASN A 275 -92.56 -5.76 25.88
CA ASN A 275 -91.96 -4.56 26.47
C ASN A 275 -90.56 -4.14 25.96
N SER A 276 -90.07 -4.74 24.86
CA SER A 276 -88.82 -4.31 24.22
C SER A 276 -89.02 -3.10 23.30
N ASP A 277 -88.16 -2.10 23.42
CA ASP A 277 -88.06 -1.02 22.43
C ASP A 277 -87.62 -1.58 21.06
N GLU A 278 -87.79 -0.81 19.98
CA GLU A 278 -87.47 -1.25 18.61
C GLU A 278 -86.03 -1.75 18.46
N ASN A 279 -85.08 -1.13 19.17
CA ASN A 279 -83.66 -1.51 19.11
C ASN A 279 -83.41 -2.84 19.84
N ARG A 280 -84.02 -3.05 21.01
CA ARG A 280 -83.96 -4.34 21.73
C ARG A 280 -84.63 -5.44 20.93
N ALA A 281 -85.81 -5.18 20.37
CA ALA A 281 -86.53 -6.18 19.60
C ALA A 281 -85.74 -6.63 18.36
N ARG A 282 -85.15 -5.66 17.65
CA ARG A 282 -84.19 -5.89 16.56
C ARG A 282 -83.02 -6.78 17.02
N ALA A 283 -82.36 -6.38 18.09
CA ALA A 283 -81.17 -7.06 18.60
C ALA A 283 -81.46 -8.51 19.02
N ILE A 284 -82.62 -8.78 19.62
CA ILE A 284 -83.08 -10.14 19.97
C ILE A 284 -83.33 -10.97 18.71
N ILE A 285 -84.07 -10.44 17.73
CA ILE A 285 -84.40 -11.16 16.50
C ILE A 285 -83.13 -11.51 15.73
N ASP A 286 -82.21 -10.55 15.57
CA ASP A 286 -80.96 -10.76 14.84
C ASP A 286 -80.06 -11.79 15.56
N ALA A 287 -80.03 -11.75 16.90
CA ALA A 287 -79.32 -12.75 17.69
C ALA A 287 -79.88 -14.17 17.50
N VAL A 288 -81.20 -14.31 17.65
CA VAL A 288 -81.89 -15.60 17.49
C VAL A 288 -81.76 -16.14 16.07
N LYS A 289 -81.78 -15.26 15.06
CA LYS A 289 -81.50 -15.65 13.67
C LYS A 289 -80.11 -16.27 13.53
N THR A 290 -79.10 -15.62 14.10
CA THR A 290 -77.71 -16.14 14.12
C THR A 290 -77.64 -17.52 14.79
N ILE A 291 -78.35 -17.70 15.90
CA ILE A 291 -78.43 -18.98 16.62
C ILE A 291 -79.13 -20.07 15.78
N CYS A 292 -80.18 -19.70 15.04
CA CYS A 292 -80.85 -20.61 14.10
C CYS A 292 -79.96 -20.99 12.91
N GLU A 293 -79.12 -20.06 12.43
CA GLU A 293 -78.17 -20.30 11.35
C GLU A 293 -77.08 -21.32 11.74
N ASP A 294 -76.72 -21.40 13.03
CA ASP A 294 -75.90 -22.49 13.59
C ASP A 294 -76.66 -23.84 13.71
N GLY A 295 -77.88 -23.91 13.19
CA GLY A 295 -78.68 -25.14 13.10
C GLY A 295 -79.49 -25.48 14.35
N ARG A 296 -79.61 -24.57 15.32
CA ARG A 296 -80.46 -24.78 16.50
C ARG A 296 -81.92 -24.45 16.17
N GLN A 297 -82.83 -25.35 16.52
CA GLN A 297 -84.27 -25.08 16.38
C GLN A 297 -84.74 -24.10 17.46
N VAL A 298 -85.48 -23.06 17.05
CA VAL A 298 -86.10 -22.10 17.96
C VAL A 298 -87.61 -22.02 17.71
N LEU A 299 -88.38 -22.15 18.77
CA LEU A 299 -89.83 -22.01 18.81
C LEU A 299 -90.17 -20.70 19.52
N TYR A 300 -90.66 -19.71 18.78
CA TYR A 300 -91.10 -18.44 19.34
C TYR A 300 -92.62 -18.47 19.56
N LEU A 301 -93.06 -18.28 20.81
CA LEU A 301 -94.46 -18.26 21.23
C LEU A 301 -94.84 -16.81 21.58
N THR A 302 -95.97 -16.35 21.04
CA THR A 302 -96.48 -15.02 21.34
C THR A 302 -97.99 -14.93 21.14
N ALA A 303 -98.67 -14.19 22.02
CA ALA A 303 -100.05 -13.79 21.83
C ALA A 303 -100.19 -12.42 21.15
N GLN A 304 -99.08 -11.73 20.83
CA GLN A 304 -99.06 -10.36 20.33
C GLN A 304 -98.84 -10.31 18.80
N PRO A 305 -99.80 -9.81 18.00
CA PRO A 305 -99.65 -9.72 16.55
C PRO A 305 -98.51 -8.82 16.08
N ASP A 306 -98.14 -7.79 16.86
CA ASP A 306 -97.03 -6.88 16.57
C ASP A 306 -95.68 -7.61 16.55
N GLU A 307 -95.45 -8.55 17.46
CA GLU A 307 -94.22 -9.34 17.49
C GLU A 307 -94.08 -10.22 16.24
N VAL A 308 -95.19 -10.80 15.77
CA VAL A 308 -95.22 -11.58 14.53
C VAL A 308 -94.82 -10.72 13.32
N GLN A 309 -95.25 -9.44 13.28
CA GLN A 309 -94.85 -8.51 12.22
C GLN A 309 -93.35 -8.19 12.27
N LYS A 310 -92.80 -7.95 13.46
CA LYS A 310 -91.35 -7.70 13.65
C LYS A 310 -90.50 -8.88 13.17
N TRP A 311 -90.92 -10.11 13.48
CA TRP A 311 -90.27 -11.32 12.99
C TRP A 311 -90.34 -11.45 11.47
N ARG A 312 -91.53 -11.28 10.88
CA ARG A 312 -91.71 -11.37 9.41
C ARG A 312 -90.86 -10.37 8.66
N ALA A 313 -90.87 -9.10 9.08
CA ALA A 313 -90.06 -8.06 8.44
C ALA A 313 -88.57 -8.45 8.33
N ARG A 314 -88.03 -9.16 9.34
CA ARG A 314 -86.62 -9.58 9.35
C ARG A 314 -86.31 -10.91 8.71
N LEU A 315 -87.28 -11.82 8.66
CA LEU A 315 -87.13 -13.10 7.99
C LEU A 315 -87.34 -12.97 6.47
N ASP A 316 -88.30 -12.14 6.05
CA ASP A 316 -88.72 -12.00 4.65
C ASP A 316 -87.91 -10.91 3.89
N GLY A 317 -87.09 -10.12 4.61
CA GLY A 317 -86.10 -9.22 4.01
C GLY A 317 -86.66 -7.95 3.37
N GLU A 318 -87.70 -7.36 3.97
CA GLU A 318 -88.17 -5.99 3.64
C GLU A 318 -87.51 -4.94 4.53
#